data_AF-A0A1G1YEL6-F1
#
_entry.id   AF-A0A1G1YEL6-F1
#
_cell.length_a   1.000
_cell.length_b   1.000
_cell.length_c   1.000
_cell.angle_alpha   90.00
_cell.angle_beta   90.00
_cell.angle_gamma   90.00
#
_symmetry.space_group_name_H-M   'P 1'
#
loop_
_entity.id
_entity.type
_entity.pdbx_description
1 polymer ?
#
loop_
_entity_poly.entity_id
_entity_poly.type
_entity_poly.pdbx_seq_one_letter_code
_entity_poly.pdbx_strand_id
1 'polypeptide(L)' 'MPPSGFSQNAVKGALVFIQSCYEDLLKDVRSGKFKTYEVAIQHELALIEKALEKLHIDAEGNLVER' A
#
# COMPACT_ATOMS: atom_id res chain seq x y z
N MET A 1 -11.70 -18.85 -1.34
CA MET A 1 -10.32 -19.16 -0.89
C MET A 1 -9.40 -18.23 -1.62
N PRO A 2 -8.39 -17.60 -0.99
CA PRO A 2 -7.33 -16.96 -1.76
C PRO A 2 -6.67 -18.02 -2.65
N PRO A 3 -6.23 -17.67 -3.87
CA PRO A 3 -5.50 -18.59 -4.73
C PRO A 3 -4.24 -19.10 -4.02
N SER A 4 -3.81 -20.30 -4.43
CA SER A 4 -2.92 -21.25 -3.75
C SER A 4 -1.58 -20.73 -3.22
N GLY A 5 -1.15 -19.51 -3.56
CA GLY A 5 0.14 -18.93 -3.20
C GLY A 5 0.13 -17.86 -2.11
N PHE A 6 -1.05 -17.33 -1.70
CA PHE A 6 -1.12 -16.27 -0.70
C PHE A 6 -1.71 -16.74 0.62
N SER A 7 -0.84 -16.87 1.64
CA SER A 7 -1.30 -17.13 3.00
C SER A 7 -2.12 -15.94 3.53
N GLN A 8 -3.13 -16.21 4.36
CA GLN A 8 -3.88 -15.16 5.07
C GLN A 8 -2.95 -14.22 5.87
N ASN A 9 -1.80 -14.71 6.31
CA ASN A 9 -0.80 -13.92 7.01
C ASN A 9 -0.14 -12.89 6.09
N ALA A 10 0.11 -13.22 4.81
CA ALA A 10 0.64 -12.27 3.84
C ALA A 10 -0.37 -11.13 3.59
N VAL A 11 -1.66 -11.46 3.47
CA VAL A 11 -2.73 -10.46 3.31
C VAL A 11 -2.82 -9.54 4.54
N LYS A 12 -2.78 -10.11 5.74
CA LYS A 12 -2.75 -9.33 6.99
C LYS A 12 -1.51 -8.43 7.08
N GLY A 13 -0.35 -8.93 6.66
CA GLY A 13 0.88 -8.13 6.59
C GLY A 13 0.77 -6.95 5.63
N ALA A 14 0.21 -7.16 4.44
CA ALA A 14 -0.05 -6.10 3.47
C ALA A 14 -1.02 -5.04 4.03
N LEU A 15 -2.08 -5.46 4.73
CA LEU A 15 -3.01 -4.53 5.37
C LEU A 15 -2.32 -3.66 6.43
N VAL A 16 -1.50 -4.26 7.31
CA VAL A 16 -0.74 -3.51 8.33
C VAL A 16 0.23 -2.53 7.68
N PHE A 17 0.91 -2.95 6.60
CA PHE A 17 1.79 -2.07 5.82
C PHE A 17 1.03 -0.86 5.26
N ILE A 18 -0.11 -1.08 4.60
CA ILE A 18 -0.93 0.01 4.05
C ILE A 18 -1.39 0.96 5.16
N GLN A 19 -1.80 0.43 6.32
CA GLN A 19 -2.17 1.26 7.48
C GLN A 19 -1.01 2.15 7.93
N SER A 20 0.21 1.61 8.02
CA SER A 20 1.39 2.40 8.39
C SER A 20 1.70 3.51 7.37
N CYS A 21 1.55 3.25 6.07
CA CYS A 21 1.69 4.28 5.03
C CYS A 21 0.71 5.45 5.22
N TYR A 22 -0.54 5.17 5.61
CA TYR A 22 -1.51 6.22 5.92
C TYR A 22 -1.15 7.03 7.17
N GLU A 23 -0.65 6.36 8.21
CA GLU A 23 -0.20 7.04 9.44
C GLU A 23 1.02 7.94 9.16
N ASP A 24 1.96 7.46 8.36
CA ASP A 24 3.14 8.21 7.94
C ASP A 24 2.77 9.39 7.03
N LEU A 25 1.85 9.20 6.08
CA LEU A 25 1.31 10.30 5.26
C LEU A 25 0.65 11.36 6.13
N LEU A 26 -0.19 10.97 7.09
CA LEU A 26 -0.85 11.90 7.99
C LEU A 26 0.16 12.69 8.83
N LYS A 27 1.23 12.04 9.30
CA LYS A 27 2.32 12.66 10.04
C LYS A 27 3.09 13.65 9.17
N ASP A 28 3.44 13.24 7.95
CA ASP A 28 4.19 14.07 7.00
C ASP A 28 3.39 15.32 6.60
N VAL A 29 2.09 15.16 6.34
CA VAL A 29 1.16 16.27 6.08
C VAL A 29 1.10 17.23 7.28
N ARG A 30 0.93 16.72 8.50
CA ARG A 30 0.89 17.53 9.72
C ARG A 30 2.21 18.26 10.01
N SER A 31 3.33 17.65 9.63
CA SER A 31 4.66 18.24 9.82
C SER A 31 5.01 19.32 8.78
N GLY A 32 4.23 19.44 7.70
CA GLY A 32 4.53 20.35 6.59
C GLY A 32 5.74 19.91 5.76
N LYS A 33 6.13 18.62 5.81
CA LYS A 33 7.26 18.06 5.06
C LYS A 33 7.12 18.23 3.55
N PHE A 34 5.89 18.17 3.05
CA PHE A 34 5.56 18.36 1.64
C PHE A 34 4.91 19.72 1.39
N LYS A 35 5.20 20.29 0.22
CA LYS A 35 4.71 21.63 -0.18
C LYS A 35 3.19 21.66 -0.37
N THR A 36 2.61 20.57 -0.86
CA THR A 36 1.16 20.43 -1.04
C THR A 36 0.74 19.00 -0.69
N TYR A 37 -0.57 18.81 -0.47
CA TYR A 37 -1.12 17.50 -0.13
C TYR A 37 -1.01 16.52 -1.30
N GLU A 38 -1.14 17.00 -2.54
CA GLU A 38 -1.03 16.18 -3.75
C GLU A 38 0.37 15.55 -3.86
N VAL A 39 1.42 16.30 -3.56
CA VAL A 39 2.81 15.79 -3.59
C VAL A 39 3.01 14.72 -2.51
N ALA A 40 2.46 14.92 -1.32
CA ALA A 40 2.53 13.94 -0.23
C ALA A 40 1.82 12.63 -0.61
N ILE A 41 0.61 12.73 -1.16
CA ILE A 41 -0.20 11.60 -1.60
C ILE A 41 0.50 10.84 -2.73
N GLN A 42 1.03 11.55 -3.74
CA GLN A 42 1.76 10.94 -4.84
C GLN A 42 3.02 10.19 -4.37
N HIS A 43 3.75 10.77 -3.41
CA HIS A 43 4.92 10.12 -2.82
C HIS A 43 4.52 8.80 -2.15
N GLU A 44 3.45 8.82 -1.35
CA GLU A 44 3.03 7.63 -0.61
C GLU A 44 2.44 6.56 -1.51
N LEU A 45 1.66 6.94 -2.53
CA LEU A 45 1.16 6.02 -3.54
C LEU A 45 2.31 5.30 -4.28
N ALA A 46 3.40 6.01 -4.60
CA ALA A 46 4.55 5.39 -5.25
C ALA A 46 5.27 4.37 -4.33
N LEU A 47 5.31 4.62 -3.02
CA LEU A 47 5.86 3.67 -2.05
C LEU A 47 5.00 2.42 -1.93
N ILE A 48 3.67 2.61 -1.85
CA ILE A 48 2.70 1.51 -1.82
C ILE A 48 2.78 0.69 -3.11
N GLU A 49 2.78 1.34 -4.28
CA GLU A 49 2.90 0.68 -5.58
C GLU A 49 4.16 -0.18 -5.65
N LYS A 50 5.33 0.39 -5.30
CA LYS A 50 6.60 -0.35 -5.29
C LYS A 50 6.60 -1.55 -4.31
N ALA A 51 5.90 -1.44 -3.19
CA ALA A 51 5.79 -2.54 -2.23
C ALA A 51 4.83 -3.64 -2.73
N LEU A 52 3.73 -3.23 -3.36
CA LEU A 52 2.69 -4.12 -3.88
C LEU A 52 2.99 -4.65 -5.29
N GLU A 53 3.95 -4.12 -6.05
CA GLU A 53 4.38 -4.65 -7.36
C GLU A 53 4.75 -6.14 -7.32
N LYS A 54 5.15 -6.63 -6.14
CA LYS A 54 5.47 -8.04 -5.89
C LYS A 54 4.23 -8.91 -5.65
N LEU A 55 3.07 -8.29 -5.46
CA LEU A 55 1.76 -8.91 -5.30
C LEU A 55 1.01 -8.74 -6.61
N HIS A 56 0.56 -9.84 -7.18
CA HIS A 56 -0.26 -9.80 -8.38
C HIS A 56 -1.71 -9.56 -7.96
N ILE A 57 -2.17 -8.31 -8.10
CA ILE A 57 -3.52 -7.87 -7.77
C ILE A 57 -4.20 -7.38 -9.05
N ASP A 58 -5.42 -7.84 -9.33
CA ASP A 58 -6.22 -7.32 -10.45
C ASP A 58 -6.85 -5.96 -10.12
N ALA A 59 -7.54 -5.36 -11.09
CA ALA A 59 -8.15 -4.04 -10.94
C ALA A 59 -9.27 -4.03 -9.87
N GLU A 60 -9.83 -5.20 -9.58
CA GLU A 60 -10.90 -5.44 -8.62
C GLU A 60 -10.36 -5.70 -7.20
N GLY A 61 -9.04 -5.74 -7.02
CA GLY A 61 -8.40 -5.97 -5.73
C GLY A 61 -8.25 -7.45 -5.35
N ASN A 62 -8.47 -8.38 -6.29
CA ASN A 62 -8.25 -9.80 -6.06
C ASN A 62 -6.78 -10.15 -6.28
N LEU A 63 -6.25 -10.97 -5.39
CA LEU A 63 -4.96 -11.62 -5.61
C LEU A 63 -5.13 -12.65 -6.72
N VAL A 64 -4.25 -12.60 -7.72
CA VAL A 64 -4.24 -13.55 -8.85
C VAL A 64 -2.90 -14.28 -8.87
N GLU A 65 -2.91 -15.59 -9.13
CA GLU A 65 -1.67 -16.33 -9.42
C GLU A 65 -1.22 -16.07 -10.86
N ARG A 66 0.08 -16.19 -11.10
CA ARG A 66 0.68 -16.05 -12.43
C ARG A 66 0.59 -17.33 -13.24
#